data_AF-J9E5Q1-F1
#
_entry.id   AF-J9E5Q1-F1
#
_cell.length_a   1.000
_cell.length_b   1.000
_cell.length_c   1.000
_cell.angle_alpha   90.00
_cell.angle_beta   90.00
_cell.angle_gamma   90.00
#
_symmetry.space_group_name_H-M   'P 1'
#
loop_
_entity.id
_entity.type
_entity.pdbx_description
1 polymer ?
#
loop_
_entity_poly.entity_id
_entity_poly.type
_entity_poly.pdbx_seq_one_letter_code
_entity_poly.pdbx_strand_id
1 'polypeptide(L)' 'MHHPQLKKYDLIAVRPSDDQILQTLSKKGDFVDIITYEQASTSVGWLNKSKIIQLCINDGIAFEITYADALKDSSQRRE' A
#
# COMPACT_ATOMS: atom_id res chain seq x y z
N MET A 1 -17.00 5.48 -13.54
CA MET A 1 -15.98 5.32 -14.60
C MET A 1 -14.63 5.73 -14.02
N HIS A 2 -13.61 4.87 -14.15
CA HIS A 2 -12.26 5.15 -13.69
C HIS A 2 -11.53 6.13 -14.61
N HIS A 3 -10.50 6.79 -14.09
CA HIS A 3 -9.72 7.78 -14.82
C HIS A 3 -9.09 7.16 -16.10
N PRO A 4 -9.17 7.80 -17.28
CA PRO A 4 -8.71 7.20 -18.55
C PRO A 4 -7.23 6.81 -18.56
N GLN A 5 -6.41 7.45 -17.73
CA GLN A 5 -4.98 7.14 -17.64
C GLN A 5 -4.70 5.78 -16.99
N LEU A 6 -5.60 5.24 -16.17
CA LEU A 6 -5.40 3.93 -15.53
C LEU A 6 -5.31 2.80 -16.56
N LYS A 7 -6.03 2.93 -17.68
CA LYS A 7 -6.00 1.95 -18.78
C LYS A 7 -4.66 1.89 -19.52
N LYS A 8 -3.70 2.75 -19.18
CA LYS A 8 -2.36 2.76 -19.80
C LYS A 8 -1.36 1.85 -19.07
N TYR A 9 -1.73 1.33 -17.91
CA TYR A 9 -0.85 0.55 -17.04
C TYR A 9 -1.47 -0.81 -16.78
N ASP A 10 -0.64 -1.84 -16.68
CA ASP A 10 -1.08 -3.21 -16.42
C ASP A 10 -1.31 -3.48 -14.93
N LEU A 11 -0.57 -2.79 -14.06
CA LEU A 11 -0.68 -2.88 -12.60
C LEU A 11 -0.69 -1.48 -11.99
N ILE A 12 -1.52 -1.31 -10.97
CA ILE A 12 -1.69 -0.06 -10.23
C ILE A 12 -1.29 -0.29 -8.77
N ALA A 13 -0.23 0.39 -8.35
CA ALA A 13 0.21 0.45 -6.97
C ALA A 13 -0.12 1.82 -6.35
N VAL A 14 -0.52 1.82 -5.07
CA VAL A 14 -0.81 3.05 -4.32
C VAL A 14 -0.10 3.05 -2.97
N ARG A 15 0.31 4.24 -2.53
CA ARG A 15 0.97 4.46 -1.24
C ARG A 15 0.07 5.31 -0.34
N PRO A 16 -0.84 4.72 0.43
CA PRO A 16 -1.75 5.46 1.31
C PRO A 16 -0.96 6.15 2.44
N SER A 17 -1.16 7.46 2.58
CA SER A 17 -0.60 8.29 3.64
C SER A 17 -1.37 8.19 4.96
N ASP A 18 -2.64 7.78 4.90
CA ASP A 18 -3.54 7.72 6.06
C ASP A 18 -4.58 6.59 5.94
N ASP A 19 -5.28 6.34 7.06
CA ASP A 19 -6.29 5.31 7.20
C ASP A 19 -7.54 5.57 6.33
N GLN A 20 -7.87 6.83 6.03
CA GLN A 20 -9.08 7.16 5.26
C GLN A 20 -8.93 6.75 3.80
N ILE A 21 -7.73 6.94 3.24
CA ILE A 21 -7.38 6.44 1.90
C ILE A 21 -7.48 4.91 1.90
N LEU A 22 -6.93 4.23 2.91
CA LEU A 22 -6.98 2.77 3.00
C LEU A 22 -8.43 2.24 3.09
N GLN A 23 -9.30 2.88 3.88
CA GLN A 23 -10.72 2.53 3.94
C GLN A 23 -11.47 2.79 2.63
N THR A 24 -11.03 3.76 1.84
CA THR A 24 -11.62 4.03 0.53
C THR A 24 -11.22 2.96 -0.47
N LEU A 25 -9.96 2.51 -0.42
CA LEU A 25 -9.45 1.42 -1.23
C LEU A 25 -10.17 0.11 -0.92
N SER A 26 -10.39 -0.22 0.36
CA SER A 26 -11.15 -1.42 0.77
C SER A 26 -12.64 -1.40 0.45
N LYS A 27 -13.15 -0.34 -0.20
CA LYS A 27 -14.57 -0.19 -0.58
C LYS A 27 -14.77 0.03 -2.07
N LYS A 28 -13.72 0.45 -2.78
CA LYS A 28 -13.74 0.85 -4.20
C LYS A 28 -12.55 0.25 -4.96
N GLY A 29 -12.00 -0.86 -4.44
CA GLY A 29 -10.67 -1.37 -4.74
C GLY A 29 -10.47 -2.00 -6.12
N ASP A 30 -11.51 -2.12 -6.94
CA ASP A 30 -11.49 -2.78 -8.25
C ASP A 30 -10.44 -2.26 -9.27
N PHE A 31 -9.66 -1.24 -8.92
CA PHE A 31 -8.63 -0.66 -9.78
C PHE A 31 -7.23 -0.60 -9.16
N VAL A 32 -7.04 -1.13 -7.94
CA VAL A 32 -5.73 -1.14 -7.26
C VAL A 32 -5.32 -2.57 -6.98
N ASP A 33 -4.14 -2.93 -7.46
CA ASP A 33 -3.60 -4.28 -7.30
C ASP A 33 -2.70 -4.37 -6.06
N ILE A 34 -1.95 -3.30 -5.77
CA ILE A 34 -0.89 -3.32 -4.77
C ILE A 34 -0.98 -2.08 -3.86
N ILE A 35 -0.88 -2.32 -2.56
CA ILE A 35 -0.67 -1.27 -1.55
C ILE A 35 0.78 -1.33 -1.08
N THR A 36 1.47 -0.19 -1.18
CA THR A 36 2.85 -0.03 -0.72
C THR A 36 2.92 1.00 0.41
N TYR A 37 4.08 1.15 1.04
CA TYR A 37 4.33 2.06 2.15
C TYR A 37 5.69 2.75 2.01
N GLU A 38 5.86 3.86 2.73
CA GLU A 38 7.15 4.55 2.82
C GLU A 38 8.08 3.75 3.75
N GLN A 39 9.15 3.18 3.19
CA GLN A 39 10.04 2.26 3.92
C GLN A 39 10.94 3.00 4.89
N ALA A 40 11.38 4.19 4.50
CA ALA A 40 12.19 5.07 5.34
C ALA A 40 11.38 5.69 6.49
N SER A 41 10.06 5.51 6.50
CA SER A 41 9.21 5.99 7.59
C SER A 41 9.37 5.09 8.81
N THR A 42 9.58 5.71 9.97
CA THR A 42 9.64 5.02 11.26
C THR A 42 8.30 4.40 11.67
N SER A 43 7.21 4.82 11.04
CA SER A 43 5.87 4.27 11.31
C SER A 43 4.98 4.29 10.06
N VAL A 44 4.13 3.27 9.96
CA VAL A 44 3.06 3.18 8.98
C VAL A 44 1.75 3.20 9.75
N GLY A 45 1.04 4.32 9.73
CA GLY A 45 -0.10 4.59 10.61
C GLY A 45 -1.22 3.54 10.54
N TRP A 46 -1.45 3.00 9.34
CA TRP A 46 -2.50 2.02 9.08
C TRP A 46 -2.09 0.56 9.31
N LEU A 47 -0.80 0.27 9.52
CA LEU A 47 -0.29 -1.11 9.61
C LEU A 47 -0.89 -1.89 10.79
N ASN A 48 -1.31 -1.19 11.84
CA ASN A 48 -1.97 -1.79 13.00
C ASN A 48 -3.48 -2.03 12.81
N LYS A 49 -4.06 -1.66 11.66
CA LYS A 49 -5.50 -1.78 11.39
C LYS A 49 -5.86 -3.10 10.71
N SER A 50 -5.64 -4.19 11.45
CA SER A 50 -5.87 -5.58 10.98
C SER A 50 -7.19 -5.78 10.23
N LYS A 51 -8.30 -5.19 10.71
CA LYS A 51 -9.61 -5.31 10.04
C LYS A 51 -9.62 -4.74 8.62
N ILE A 52 -9.01 -3.58 8.41
CA ILE A 52 -8.98 -2.91 7.10
C ILE A 52 -8.03 -3.67 6.17
N ILE A 53 -6.88 -4.10 6.68
CA ILE A 53 -5.92 -4.92 5.94
C ILE A 53 -6.59 -6.21 5.44
N GLN A 54 -7.34 -6.90 6.30
CA GLN A 54 -8.08 -8.10 5.92
C GLN A 54 -9.14 -7.85 4.86
N LEU A 55 -9.83 -6.70 4.89
CA LEU A 55 -10.76 -6.33 3.82
C LEU A 55 -10.04 -6.18 2.48
N CYS A 56 -8.91 -5.45 2.45
CA CYS A 56 -8.10 -5.33 1.24
C CYS A 56 -7.62 -6.69 0.71
N ILE A 57 -7.19 -7.59 1.59
CA ILE A 57 -6.77 -8.96 1.21
C ILE A 57 -7.93 -9.74 0.59
N ASN A 58 -9.12 -9.68 1.20
CA ASN A 58 -10.30 -10.36 0.69
C ASN A 58 -10.75 -9.83 -0.68
N ASP A 59 -10.51 -8.55 -0.95
CA ASP A 59 -10.76 -7.90 -2.24
C ASP A 59 -9.66 -8.21 -3.28
N GLY A 60 -8.67 -9.04 -2.93
CA GLY A 60 -7.59 -9.45 -3.84
C GLY A 60 -6.43 -8.46 -3.95
N ILE A 61 -6.39 -7.43 -3.10
CA ILE A 61 -5.33 -6.43 -3.09
C ILE A 61 -4.11 -6.97 -2.33
N ALA A 62 -2.94 -6.92 -2.96
CA ALA A 62 -1.68 -7.34 -2.36
C ALA A 62 -0.97 -6.19 -1.60
N PHE A 63 -0.09 -6.55 -0.67
CA PHE A 63 0.77 -5.59 0.04
C PHE A 63 2.22 -5.81 -0.37
N GLU A 64 2.90 -4.75 -0.83
CA GLU A 64 4.30 -4.79 -1.22
C GLU A 64 5.21 -4.69 0.01
N ILE A 65 6.24 -5.53 0.05
CA ILE A 65 7.37 -5.41 0.97
C ILE A 65 8.63 -5.17 0.12
N THR A 66 9.06 -3.92 0.07
CA THR A 66 10.35 -3.56 -0.52
C THR A 66 11.46 -3.69 0.55
N TYR A 67 12.72 -3.81 0.15
CA TYR A 67 13.86 -3.85 1.08
C TYR A 67 15.05 -3.04 0.57
N ALA A 68 14.85 -2.29 -0.53
CA ALA A 68 15.91 -1.54 -1.19
C ALA A 68 16.55 -0.50 -0.26
N ASP A 69 15.75 0.19 0.57
CA ASP A 69 16.28 1.20 1.49
C ASP A 69 17.07 0.58 2.65
N ALA A 70 16.69 -0.62 3.07
CA ALA A 70 17.45 -1.40 4.03
C ALA A 70 18.82 -1.85 3.50
N LEU A 71 19.06 -1.83 2.18
CA LEU A 71 20.38 -2.12 1.60
C LEU A 71 21.26 -0.87 1.44
N LYS A 72 20.66 0.33 1.39
CA LYS A 72 21.38 1.60 1.16
C LYS A 72 22.01 2.17 2.43
N ASP A 73 21.25 2.16 3.53
CA ASP A 73 21.68 2.73 4.81
C ASP A 73 21.43 1.74 5.95
N SER A 74 22.48 1.46 6.73
CA SER A 74 22.38 0.58 7.90
C SER A 74 21.45 1.12 8.98
N SER A 75 21.28 2.44 9.08
CA SER A 75 20.37 3.05 10.07
C SER A 75 18.89 2.68 9.85
N GLN A 76 18.54 2.25 8.64
CA GLN A 76 17.20 1.80 8.27
C GLN A 76 16.94 0.34 8.66
N ARG A 77 17.99 -0.42 8.98
CA ARG A 77 17.89 -1.76 9.56
C ARG A 77 17.84 -1.58 11.08
N ARG A 78 16.71 -1.92 11.71
CA ARG A 78 16.64 -1.93 13.18
C ARG A 78 17.62 -3.00 13.67
N GLU A 79 18.53 -2.62 14.57
CA GLU A 79 19.41 -3.53 15.30
C GLU A 79 18.61 -4.40 16.29
#